data_AF-A0A4R0NY79-F1
#
_entry.id   AF-A0A4R0NY79-F1
#
_cell.length_a   1.000
_cell.length_b   1.000
_cell.length_c   1.000
_cell.angle_alpha   90.00
_cell.angle_beta   90.00
_cell.angle_gamma   90.00
#
_symmetry.space_group_name_H-M   'P 1'
#
loop_
_entity.id
_entity.type
_entity.pdbx_description
1 polymer ?
#
loop_
_entity_poly.entity_id
_entity_poly.type
_entity_poly.pdbx_seq_one_letter_code
_entity_poly.pdbx_strand_id
1 'polypeptide(L)'
;MQAQNTGQAAPQNRPAAGRGGGIYPNYVKDDSLGFVSIFDGKTLKGWDGDPTFWRAENGEIVGETTPEKVVKLNNFLIWRAGKVKDFEVKFDYKINGTNSGFQYRSTAMPAKQ
;
A
#
# COMPACT_ATOMS: atom_id res chain seq x y z
N MET A 1 49.62 -19.53 -19.32
CA MET A 1 49.55 -18.72 -20.55
C MET A 1 48.14 -18.77 -21.09
N GLN A 2 47.56 -17.59 -21.39
CA GLN A 2 46.40 -17.27 -22.25
C GLN A 2 45.04 -17.93 -21.88
N ALA A 3 43.99 -17.20 -21.47
CA ALA A 3 43.19 -16.12 -22.08
C ALA A 3 41.95 -16.62 -22.85
N GLN A 4 40.77 -16.23 -22.33
CA GLN A 4 39.53 -15.79 -23.02
C GLN A 4 38.78 -16.79 -23.93
N ASN A 5 37.47 -16.97 -23.72
CA ASN A 5 36.49 -16.43 -24.69
C ASN A 5 35.06 -16.30 -24.14
N THR A 6 34.43 -15.25 -24.66
CA THR A 6 33.08 -14.70 -24.57
C THR A 6 31.96 -15.61 -25.11
N GLY A 7 30.72 -15.31 -24.72
CA GLY A 7 29.53 -15.82 -25.43
C GLY A 7 28.21 -15.55 -24.70
N GLN A 8 27.53 -14.46 -25.07
CA GLN A 8 26.14 -14.18 -24.70
C GLN A 8 25.18 -15.18 -25.38
N ALA A 9 24.06 -15.53 -24.73
CA ALA A 9 22.88 -16.06 -25.42
C ALA A 9 21.58 -15.53 -24.79
N ALA A 10 20.66 -15.18 -25.68
CA ALA A 10 19.38 -14.48 -25.55
C ALA A 10 18.24 -15.29 -24.87
N PRO A 11 17.04 -14.72 -24.67
CA PRO A 11 16.04 -15.22 -23.72
C PRO A 11 14.96 -16.14 -24.31
N GLN A 12 14.32 -16.85 -23.36
CA GLN A 12 12.93 -17.36 -23.33
C GLN A 12 12.50 -18.50 -24.28
N ASN A 13 12.33 -19.70 -23.70
CA ASN A 13 11.12 -20.49 -23.90
C ASN A 13 11.02 -21.62 -22.86
N ARG A 14 9.91 -21.72 -22.11
CA ARG A 14 9.36 -22.98 -21.52
C ARG A 14 8.04 -22.72 -20.77
N PRO A 15 7.16 -23.74 -20.65
CA PRO A 15 5.88 -23.77 -21.37
C PRO A 15 4.67 -23.69 -20.44
N ALA A 16 3.49 -23.62 -21.07
CA ALA A 16 2.16 -23.56 -20.48
C ALA A 16 1.99 -24.45 -19.23
N ALA A 17 1.48 -23.83 -18.17
CA ALA A 17 1.12 -24.48 -16.92
C ALA A 17 0.00 -25.53 -17.17
N GLY A 18 0.39 -26.79 -17.23
CA GLY A 18 -0.50 -27.93 -17.15
C GLY A 18 -1.04 -28.09 -15.73
N ARG A 19 -2.32 -28.47 -15.64
CA ARG A 19 -3.03 -28.89 -14.43
C ARG A 19 -2.20 -29.94 -13.67
N GLY A 20 -1.80 -29.63 -12.43
CA GLY A 20 -1.18 -30.60 -11.53
C GLY A 20 -0.95 -29.97 -10.16
N GLY A 21 -1.57 -30.53 -9.12
CA GLY A 21 -1.32 -30.14 -7.73
C GLY A 21 0.15 -30.35 -7.39
N GLY A 22 0.89 -29.24 -7.25
CA GLY A 22 2.32 -29.25 -6.96
C GLY A 22 2.59 -29.14 -5.47
N ILE A 23 3.51 -29.96 -4.98
CA ILE A 23 4.07 -29.98 -3.61
C ILE A 23 5.04 -28.79 -3.39
N TYR A 24 4.88 -27.72 -4.17
CA TYR A 24 5.71 -26.53 -4.09
C TYR A 24 4.90 -25.45 -3.37
N PRO A 25 5.41 -24.88 -2.26
CA PRO A 25 4.77 -23.70 -1.69
C PRO A 25 4.77 -22.61 -2.76
N ASN A 26 3.65 -21.88 -2.85
CA ASN A 26 3.58 -20.68 -3.66
C ASN A 26 4.77 -19.78 -3.30
N TYR A 27 5.59 -19.42 -4.28
CA TYR A 27 6.65 -18.44 -4.07
C TYR A 27 6.00 -17.08 -3.83
N VAL A 28 5.79 -16.76 -2.55
CA VAL A 28 5.49 -15.41 -2.10
C VAL A 28 6.83 -14.77 -1.80
N LYS A 29 7.27 -13.85 -2.66
CA LYS A 29 8.40 -12.97 -2.33
C LYS A 29 7.91 -12.02 -1.25
N ASP A 30 8.02 -12.44 0.02
CA ASP A 30 7.75 -11.55 1.14
C ASP A 30 8.89 -10.53 1.22
N ASP A 31 8.63 -9.33 0.70
CA ASP A 31 9.54 -8.20 0.73
C ASP A 31 9.24 -7.23 1.88
N SER A 32 8.47 -7.69 2.88
CA SER A 32 8.15 -6.96 4.11
C SER A 32 9.26 -7.02 5.17
N LEU A 33 10.34 -7.77 4.92
CA LEU A 33 11.50 -7.83 5.82
C LEU A 33 12.02 -6.41 6.11
N GLY A 34 11.99 -6.03 7.39
CA GLY A 34 12.42 -4.71 7.87
C GLY A 34 11.32 -3.63 7.88
N PHE A 35 10.12 -3.92 7.37
CA PHE A 35 8.97 -3.03 7.47
C PHE A 35 8.21 -3.25 8.78
N VAL A 36 7.67 -2.16 9.32
CA VAL A 36 6.75 -2.19 10.45
C VAL A 36 5.38 -1.78 9.94
N SER A 37 4.38 -2.64 10.12
CA SER A 37 3.01 -2.31 9.73
C SER A 37 2.47 -1.18 10.61
N ILE A 38 1.89 -0.15 9.98
CA ILE A 38 1.20 0.95 10.64
C ILE A 38 -0.34 0.76 10.67
N PHE A 39 -0.82 -0.35 10.11
CA PHE A 39 -2.23 -0.75 10.14
C PHE A 39 -2.34 -2.18 10.65
N ASP A 40 -3.24 -2.40 11.60
CA ASP A 40 -3.44 -3.71 12.24
C ASP A 40 -4.42 -4.62 11.46
N GLY A 41 -4.91 -4.16 10.31
CA GLY A 41 -5.89 -4.86 9.48
C GLY A 41 -7.32 -4.81 10.01
N LYS A 42 -7.59 -4.09 11.11
CA LYS A 42 -8.87 -4.18 11.83
C LYS A 42 -9.42 -2.85 12.29
N THR A 43 -8.55 -1.95 12.73
CA THR A 43 -8.94 -0.70 13.39
C THR A 43 -8.11 0.46 12.85
N LEU A 44 -8.66 1.66 12.98
CA LEU A 44 -7.94 2.90 12.73
C LEU A 44 -7.14 3.35 13.97
N LYS A 45 -6.70 2.42 14.84
CA LYS A 45 -5.89 2.77 16.01
C LYS A 45 -4.62 3.48 15.59
N GLY A 46 -4.39 4.66 16.15
CA GLY A 46 -3.25 5.48 15.78
C GLY A 46 -3.46 6.34 14.53
N TRP A 47 -4.65 6.29 13.93
CA TRP A 47 -5.07 7.16 12.84
C TRP A 47 -6.14 8.15 13.33
N ASP A 48 -6.12 9.33 12.74
CA ASP A 48 -6.97 10.48 13.08
C ASP A 48 -7.65 10.95 11.79
N GLY A 49 -8.97 10.86 11.74
CA GLY A 49 -9.77 11.17 10.57
C GLY A 49 -11.27 11.14 10.91
N ASP A 50 -12.08 11.75 10.04
CA ASP A 50 -13.52 11.82 10.24
C ASP A 50 -14.17 10.44 9.97
N PRO A 51 -14.82 9.82 10.98
CA PRO A 51 -15.43 8.48 10.83
C PRO A 51 -16.63 8.47 9.87
N THR A 52 -17.12 9.63 9.45
CA THR A 52 -18.12 9.74 8.38
C THR A 52 -17.58 9.22 7.05
N PHE A 53 -16.29 9.42 6.81
CA PHE A 53 -15.61 9.12 5.54
C PHE A 53 -14.61 7.97 5.65
N TRP A 54 -14.02 7.75 6.82
CA TRP A 54 -12.96 6.77 7.03
C TRP A 54 -13.38 5.64 7.94
N ARG A 55 -13.09 4.41 7.53
CA ARG A 55 -13.27 3.20 8.35
C ARG A 55 -12.22 2.16 8.03
N ALA A 56 -12.00 1.24 8.97
CA ALA A 56 -11.32 -0.02 8.68
C ALA A 56 -12.38 -1.09 8.43
N GLU A 57 -12.30 -1.78 7.29
CA GLU A 57 -13.25 -2.81 6.90
C GLU A 57 -12.56 -3.83 6.00
N ASN A 58 -12.87 -5.12 6.16
CA ASN A 58 -12.35 -6.21 5.30
C ASN A 58 -10.81 -6.28 5.19
N GLY A 59 -10.08 -5.87 6.23
CA GLY A 59 -8.61 -5.86 6.18
C GLY A 59 -8.02 -4.65 5.49
N GLU A 60 -8.82 -3.62 5.19
CA GLU A 60 -8.44 -2.44 4.42
C GLU A 60 -8.82 -1.15 5.16
N ILE A 61 -8.11 -0.07 4.85
CA ILE A 61 -8.54 1.30 5.20
C ILE A 61 -9.37 1.81 4.03
N VAL A 62 -10.63 2.12 4.29
CA VAL A 62 -11.59 2.60 3.28
C VAL A 62 -11.87 4.07 3.52
N GLY A 63 -11.56 4.90 2.53
CA GLY A 63 -12.02 6.28 2.40
C GLY A 63 -13.12 6.36 1.35
N GLU A 64 -14.30 6.85 1.72
CA GLU A 64 -15.46 6.83 0.83
C GLU A 64 -16.31 8.10 0.96
N THR A 65 -16.77 8.58 -0.19
CA THR A 65 -17.81 9.62 -0.30
C THR A 65 -18.98 9.05 -1.08
N THR A 66 -20.20 9.43 -0.71
CA THR A 66 -21.43 9.05 -1.41
C THR A 66 -22.20 10.29 -1.82
N PRO A 67 -23.23 10.18 -2.70
CA PRO A 67 -24.12 11.30 -3.00
C PRO A 67 -24.75 11.95 -1.75
N GLU A 68 -24.96 11.17 -0.69
CA GLU A 68 -25.50 11.63 0.60
C GLU A 68 -24.40 12.15 1.55
N LYS A 69 -23.16 11.67 1.38
CA LYS A 69 -21.98 12.04 2.19
C LYS A 69 -20.96 12.76 1.32
N VAL A 70 -21.30 13.99 0.94
CA VAL A 70 -20.44 14.81 0.08
C VAL A 70 -19.34 15.46 0.91
N VAL A 71 -18.10 15.27 0.47
CA VAL A 71 -16.94 15.96 1.02
C VAL A 71 -16.91 17.41 0.50
N LYS A 72 -16.96 18.40 1.41
CA LYS A 72 -16.95 19.82 1.05
C LYS A 72 -15.55 20.41 0.92
N LEU A 73 -14.60 19.84 1.67
CA LEU A 73 -13.20 20.22 1.76
C LEU A 73 -12.38 18.94 1.86
N ASN A 74 -11.13 18.96 1.40
CA ASN A 74 -10.25 17.80 1.49
C ASN A 74 -10.28 17.19 2.89
N ASN A 75 -10.67 15.93 2.96
CA ASN A 75 -10.73 15.17 4.20
C ASN A 75 -9.57 14.16 4.22
N PHE A 76 -8.83 14.12 5.30
CA PHE A 76 -7.61 13.31 5.41
C PHE A 76 -7.71 12.33 6.56
N LEU A 77 -7.14 11.14 6.36
CA LEU A 77 -6.79 10.23 7.44
C LEU A 77 -5.30 10.40 7.74
N ILE A 78 -4.97 10.75 8.98
CA ILE A 78 -3.63 11.14 9.40
C ILE A 78 -3.12 10.14 10.42
N TRP A 79 -1.96 9.54 10.18
CA TRP A 79 -1.31 8.69 11.17
C TRP A 79 -0.68 9.55 12.28
N ARG A 80 -0.99 9.22 13.54
CA ARG A 80 -0.60 9.96 14.76
C ARG A 80 0.13 9.11 15.79
N ALA A 81 0.34 7.82 15.54
CA ALA A 81 0.95 6.92 16.53
C ALA A 81 2.47 7.10 16.72
N GLY A 82 3.09 8.06 16.05
CA GLY A 82 4.51 8.37 16.28
C GLY A 82 5.04 9.50 15.40
N LYS A 83 6.35 9.75 15.56
CA LYS A 83 7.12 10.63 14.69
C LYS A 83 8.02 9.78 13.80
N VAL A 84 8.06 10.08 12.51
CA VAL A 84 8.94 9.44 11.53
C VAL A 84 10.04 10.40 11.09
N LYS A 85 11.21 9.87 10.75
CA LYS A 85 12.30 10.62 10.10
C LYS A 85 12.33 10.28 8.61
N ASP A 86 13.44 9.71 8.14
CA ASP A 86 13.53 9.10 6.83
C ASP A 86 12.92 7.71 6.91
N PHE A 87 12.10 7.38 5.92
CA PHE A 87 11.36 6.13 5.90
C PHE A 87 11.14 5.68 4.46
N GLU A 88 10.94 4.38 4.30
CA GLU A 88 10.35 3.77 3.11
C GLU A 88 8.92 3.36 3.46
N VAL A 89 7.98 3.55 2.54
CA VAL A 89 6.59 3.14 2.72
C VAL A 89 6.16 2.26 1.55
N LYS A 90 5.50 1.16 1.87
CA LYS A 90 4.88 0.24 0.92
C LYS A 90 3.42 0.07 1.29
N PHE A 91 2.54 0.18 0.31
CA PHE A 91 1.12 -0.08 0.46
C PHE A 91 0.51 -0.35 -0.90
N ASP A 92 -0.50 -1.22 -0.92
CA ASP A 92 -1.38 -1.36 -2.06
C ASP A 92 -2.50 -0.33 -1.94
N TYR A 93 -2.97 0.16 -3.09
CA TYR A 93 -4.11 1.06 -3.14
C TYR A 93 -5.05 0.69 -4.28
N LYS A 94 -6.32 0.98 -4.07
CA LYS A 94 -7.37 0.87 -5.08
C LYS A 94 -8.20 2.14 -5.05
N ILE A 95 -8.47 2.70 -6.22
CA ILE A 95 -9.35 3.86 -6.37
C ILE A 95 -10.53 3.48 -7.26
N ASN A 96 -11.73 3.86 -6.82
CA ASN A 96 -12.93 3.82 -7.63
C ASN A 96 -13.55 5.22 -7.59
N GLY A 97 -13.20 6.05 -8.58
CA GLY A 97 -13.55 7.47 -8.59
C GLY A 97 -12.46 8.30 -9.27
N THR A 98 -12.31 9.55 -8.82
CA THR A 98 -11.47 10.54 -9.50
C THR A 98 -10.11 10.76 -8.85
N ASN A 99 -10.06 11.02 -7.53
CA ASN A 99 -8.86 11.51 -6.87
C ASN A 99 -8.69 10.94 -5.45
N SER A 100 -7.46 10.55 -5.14
CA SER A 100 -6.96 10.24 -3.81
C SER A 100 -5.45 10.50 -3.79
N GLY A 101 -4.80 10.42 -2.63
CA GLY A 101 -3.36 10.57 -2.54
C GLY A 101 -2.78 10.24 -1.19
N PHE A 102 -1.50 9.85 -1.19
CA PHE A 102 -0.70 9.70 0.01
C PHE A 102 0.17 10.92 0.20
N GLN A 103 0.00 11.62 1.32
CA GLN A 103 0.83 12.76 1.69
C GLN A 103 1.77 12.39 2.82
N TYR A 104 2.99 12.93 2.77
CA TYR A 104 3.99 12.75 3.81
C TYR A 104 4.57 14.09 4.22
N ARG A 105 4.99 14.20 5.49
CA ARG A 105 5.54 15.43 6.09
C ARG A 105 4.61 16.65 5.98
N SER A 106 3.31 16.42 5.80
CA SER A 106 2.29 17.48 5.85
C SER A 106 2.07 17.96 7.28
N THR A 107 1.76 19.26 7.41
CA THR A 107 1.28 19.84 8.66
C THR A 107 -0.23 19.98 8.59
N ALA A 108 -0.94 19.43 9.58
CA ALA A 108 -2.38 19.61 9.69
C ALA A 108 -2.66 21.08 10.01
N MET A 109 -3.38 21.76 9.11
CA MET A 109 -3.84 23.12 9.35
C MET A 109 -4.98 23.08 10.37
N PRO A 110 -5.07 24.07 11.28
CA PRO A 110 -6.23 24.20 12.14
C PRO A 110 -7.49 24.36 11.30
N ALA A 111 -8.63 23.86 11.80
CA ALA A 111 -9.92 24.11 11.17
C ALA A 111 -10.10 25.62 11.01
N LYS A 112 -10.42 26.06 9.79
CA LYS A 112 -10.85 27.44 9.58
C LYS A 112 -12.13 27.65 10.37
N GLN A 113 -12.13 28.67 11.23
CA GLN A 113 -13.34 29.22 11.86
C GLN A 113 -14.31 29.72 10.77
#